data_AF-A0A933W6Q4-F1
#
_entry.id   AF-A0A933W6Q4-F1
#
_cell.length_a   1.000
_cell.length_b   1.000
_cell.length_c   1.000
_cell.angle_alpha   90.00
_cell.angle_beta   90.00
_cell.angle_gamma   90.00
#
_symmetry.space_group_name_H-M   'P 1'
#
loop_
_entity.id
_entity.type
_entity.pdbx_description
1 polymer ?
#
loop_
_entity_poly.entity_id
_entity_poly.type
_entity_poly.pdbx_seq_one_letter_code
_entity_poly.pdbx_strand_id
1 'polypeptide(L)'
;MANNTTFFSDICINQCKGRCCDPWWGIIAFPIIKKDGFHSLNSFKNDVIKEIRARAGRIMGKYVTNEPHQRPLFKEPERCNVKVEGIKINSNSVTINIRAMFAFRCLFISNEKVCTIHPALLDGDDVRPQHCGFMGSPNAVQEGKGYCRIIHAAAGISSNDSDAVNSAIIIERDASERCFNQGFSSIEDAAEAVIEEIRLYSLKHASQLKPVEKPEMPGRNEPCFCGSGKKYKKCHGQ
;
A
#
# COMPACT_ATOMS: atom_id res chain seq x y z
N MET A 1 24.55 -31.17 -3.07
CA MET A 1 23.21 -30.56 -2.84
C MET A 1 23.01 -29.38 -3.81
N ALA A 2 23.01 -29.65 -5.12
CA ALA A 2 23.05 -28.60 -6.16
C ALA A 2 21.80 -28.55 -7.07
N ASN A 3 20.72 -29.28 -6.75
CA ASN A 3 19.59 -29.48 -7.68
C ASN A 3 18.23 -28.90 -7.21
N ASN A 4 18.19 -28.06 -6.18
CA ASN A 4 16.90 -27.49 -5.69
C ASN A 4 16.56 -26.12 -6.30
N THR A 5 17.56 -25.31 -6.65
CA THR A 5 17.34 -23.95 -7.18
C THR A 5 16.74 -23.97 -8.60
N THR A 6 17.13 -24.96 -9.42
CA THR A 6 16.56 -25.20 -10.75
C THR A 6 15.09 -25.61 -10.68
N PHE A 7 14.72 -26.50 -9.77
CA PHE A 7 13.33 -26.94 -9.58
C PHE A 7 12.37 -25.77 -9.28
N PHE A 8 12.70 -24.91 -8.31
CA PHE A 8 11.85 -23.76 -7.98
C PHE A 8 11.85 -22.67 -9.07
N SER A 9 12.98 -22.50 -9.77
CA SER A 9 13.05 -21.63 -10.94
C SER A 9 12.15 -22.15 -12.08
N ASP A 10 12.11 -23.45 -12.31
CA ASP A 10 11.25 -24.09 -13.31
C ASP A 10 9.77 -23.92 -12.99
N ILE A 11 9.38 -23.99 -11.71
CA ILE A 11 8.00 -23.70 -11.30
C ILE A 11 7.65 -22.24 -11.62
N CYS A 12 8.55 -21.30 -11.33
CA CYS A 12 8.32 -19.88 -11.60
C CYS A 12 8.17 -19.59 -13.10
N ILE A 13 9.05 -20.16 -13.92
CA ILE A 13 9.15 -19.87 -15.35
C ILE A 13 8.12 -20.65 -16.16
N ASN A 14 8.02 -21.97 -15.94
CA ASN A 14 7.27 -22.85 -16.82
C ASN A 14 5.83 -23.10 -16.35
N GLN A 15 5.60 -23.20 -15.04
CA GLN A 15 4.26 -23.49 -14.49
C GLN A 15 3.49 -22.21 -14.13
N CYS A 16 4.03 -21.41 -13.22
CA CYS A 16 3.44 -20.15 -12.78
C CYS A 16 3.46 -19.09 -13.89
N LYS A 17 4.50 -19.09 -14.74
CA LYS A 17 4.73 -18.10 -15.81
C LYS A 17 4.75 -16.67 -15.27
N GLY A 18 5.51 -16.44 -14.20
CA GLY A 18 5.76 -15.10 -13.68
C GLY A 18 4.52 -14.33 -13.20
N ARG A 19 3.41 -14.99 -12.86
CA ARG A 19 2.15 -14.34 -12.43
C ARG A 19 2.29 -13.40 -11.24
N CYS A 20 3.25 -13.64 -10.35
CA CYS A 20 3.55 -12.72 -9.24
C CYS A 20 4.19 -11.41 -9.68
N CYS A 21 4.63 -11.32 -10.94
CA CYS A 21 5.29 -10.16 -11.51
C CYS A 21 4.46 -9.47 -12.60
N ASP A 22 3.27 -9.99 -12.94
CA ASP A 22 2.42 -9.45 -14.00
C ASP A 22 0.90 -9.50 -13.67
N PRO A 23 0.35 -8.40 -13.12
CA PRO A 23 1.09 -7.21 -12.69
C PRO A 23 1.88 -7.49 -11.41
N TRP A 24 2.98 -6.77 -11.24
CA TRP A 24 3.70 -6.74 -9.97
C TRP A 24 2.96 -5.81 -9.00
N TRP A 25 2.61 -6.32 -7.82
CA TRP A 25 1.83 -5.58 -6.83
C TRP A 25 2.71 -4.87 -5.80
N GLY A 26 2.75 -3.54 -5.88
CA GLY A 26 3.37 -2.68 -4.88
C GLY A 26 2.39 -2.32 -3.77
N ILE A 27 2.54 -2.90 -2.58
CA ILE A 27 1.64 -2.65 -1.45
C ILE A 27 2.36 -1.80 -0.40
N ILE A 28 1.74 -0.69 0.00
CA ILE A 28 2.32 0.20 1.01
C ILE A 28 1.23 0.80 1.89
N ALA A 29 1.42 0.66 3.20
CA ALA A 29 0.61 1.33 4.21
C ALA A 29 1.29 2.63 4.65
N PHE A 30 0.54 3.71 4.78
CA PHE A 30 1.05 4.99 5.26
C PHE A 30 -0.06 5.83 5.91
N PRO A 31 0.27 6.65 6.92
CA PRO A 31 -0.64 7.62 7.47
C PRO A 31 -0.64 8.91 6.64
N ILE A 32 -1.79 9.54 6.52
CA ILE A 32 -1.94 10.95 6.16
C ILE A 32 -2.40 11.71 7.40
N ILE A 33 -1.63 12.71 7.82
CA ILE A 33 -1.90 13.49 9.02
C ILE A 33 -2.29 14.91 8.61
N LYS A 34 -3.51 15.32 8.96
CA LYS A 34 -3.98 16.68 8.78
C LYS A 34 -4.08 17.37 10.13
N LYS A 35 -3.20 18.35 10.38
CA LYS A 35 -3.26 19.24 11.54
C LYS A 35 -4.47 20.16 11.42
N ASP A 36 -5.10 20.48 12.54
CA ASP A 36 -6.25 21.38 12.64
C ASP A 36 -7.51 20.87 11.88
N GLY A 37 -7.53 19.59 11.48
CA GLY A 37 -8.58 19.00 10.65
C GLY A 37 -8.52 19.45 9.18
N PHE A 38 -9.53 19.12 8.39
CA PHE A 38 -9.60 19.51 6.98
C PHE A 38 -10.61 20.65 6.77
N HIS A 39 -10.13 21.82 6.33
CA HIS A 39 -10.99 22.97 6.00
C HIS A 39 -11.96 22.69 4.83
N SER A 40 -11.55 21.84 3.89
CA SER A 40 -12.40 21.34 2.80
C SER A 40 -11.95 19.96 2.34
N LEU A 41 -12.92 19.12 1.91
CA LEU A 41 -12.62 17.80 1.35
C LEU A 41 -11.80 17.88 0.05
N ASN A 42 -11.98 18.94 -0.75
CA ASN A 42 -11.20 19.16 -1.96
C ASN A 42 -9.71 19.42 -1.66
N SER A 43 -9.40 20.25 -0.66
CA SER A 43 -8.01 20.46 -0.25
C SER A 43 -7.40 19.15 0.25
N PHE A 44 -8.17 18.37 1.00
CA PHE A 44 -7.70 17.07 1.49
C PHE A 44 -7.50 16.05 0.35
N LYS A 45 -8.35 16.05 -0.69
CA LYS A 45 -8.18 15.20 -1.88
C LYS A 45 -6.83 15.40 -2.53
N ASN A 46 -6.41 16.66 -2.68
CA ASN A 46 -5.10 16.98 -3.26
C ASN A 46 -3.94 16.44 -2.41
N ASP A 47 -4.08 16.46 -1.08
CA ASP A 47 -3.11 15.84 -0.17
C ASP A 47 -3.07 14.32 -0.38
N VAL A 48 -4.24 13.65 -0.48
CA VAL A 48 -4.33 12.21 -0.75
C VAL A 48 -3.65 11.85 -2.08
N ILE A 49 -3.97 12.57 -3.16
CA ILE A 49 -3.36 12.38 -4.49
C ILE A 49 -1.84 12.50 -4.39
N LYS A 50 -1.35 13.56 -3.73
CA LYS A 50 0.09 13.81 -3.57
C LYS A 50 0.78 12.67 -2.84
N GLU A 51 0.20 12.18 -1.74
CA GLU A 51 0.79 11.12 -0.95
C GLU A 51 0.77 9.77 -1.69
N ILE A 52 -0.30 9.44 -2.42
CA ILE A 52 -0.37 8.24 -3.26
C ILE A 52 0.70 8.30 -4.37
N ARG A 53 0.79 9.41 -5.12
CA ARG A 53 1.82 9.60 -6.16
C ARG A 53 3.22 9.48 -5.61
N ALA A 54 3.50 10.09 -4.45
CA ALA A 54 4.80 9.99 -3.81
C ALA A 54 5.17 8.54 -3.45
N ARG A 55 4.18 7.67 -3.18
CA ARG A 55 4.40 6.27 -2.82
C ARG A 55 4.63 5.41 -4.06
N ALA A 56 3.84 5.62 -5.11
CA ALA A 56 4.11 5.04 -6.42
C ALA A 56 5.50 5.42 -6.93
N GLY A 57 5.85 6.71 -6.87
CA GLY A 57 7.17 7.24 -7.25
C GLY A 57 8.32 6.62 -6.47
N ARG A 58 8.17 6.43 -5.16
CA ARG A 58 9.18 5.76 -4.32
C ARG A 58 9.39 4.31 -4.75
N ILE A 59 8.32 3.60 -5.12
CA ILE A 59 8.42 2.23 -5.62
C ILE A 59 9.16 2.25 -6.95
N MET A 60 8.70 3.03 -7.93
CA MET A 60 9.36 3.11 -9.25
C MET A 60 10.86 3.45 -9.13
N GLY A 61 11.22 4.40 -8.25
CA GLY A 61 12.62 4.79 -8.05
C GLY A 61 13.50 3.75 -7.34
N LYS A 62 12.91 2.78 -6.61
CA LYS A 62 13.65 1.72 -5.93
C LYS A 62 13.76 0.43 -6.74
N TYR A 63 12.84 0.19 -7.67
CA TYR A 63 12.80 -1.02 -8.48
C TYR A 63 13.54 -0.76 -9.78
N VAL A 64 14.86 -0.82 -9.68
CA VAL A 64 15.80 -0.72 -10.79
C VAL A 64 16.69 -1.97 -10.83
N THR A 65 17.28 -2.29 -11.98
CA THR A 65 18.26 -3.39 -12.07
C THR A 65 19.53 -3.10 -11.25
N ASN A 66 20.23 -4.16 -10.84
CA ASN A 66 21.46 -4.09 -10.03
C ASN A 66 22.75 -3.96 -10.88
N GLU A 67 22.63 -3.80 -12.20
CA GLU A 67 23.77 -3.59 -13.09
C GLU A 67 24.32 -2.16 -12.99
N PRO A 68 25.57 -1.87 -13.43
CA PRO A 68 26.17 -0.53 -13.32
C PRO A 68 25.30 0.58 -13.94
N HIS A 69 24.67 0.30 -15.08
CA HIS A 69 23.68 1.18 -15.69
C HIS A 69 22.27 0.74 -15.28
N GLN A 70 21.81 1.24 -14.14
CA GLN A 70 20.51 0.88 -13.60
C GLN A 70 19.37 1.24 -14.55
N ARG A 71 18.48 0.27 -14.80
CA ARG A 71 17.29 0.43 -15.65
C ARG A 71 16.04 0.30 -14.79
N PRO A 72 15.05 1.20 -14.93
CA PRO A 72 13.80 1.10 -14.18
C PRO A 72 12.99 -0.12 -14.62
N LEU A 73 12.42 -0.84 -13.66
CA LEU A 73 11.53 -1.98 -13.94
C LEU A 73 10.13 -1.52 -14.33
N PHE A 74 9.70 -0.34 -13.89
CA PHE A 74 8.31 0.09 -13.97
C PHE A 74 8.17 1.51 -14.54
N LYS A 75 7.04 1.74 -15.20
CA LYS A 75 6.44 3.06 -15.40
C LYS A 75 5.36 3.29 -14.34
N GLU A 76 4.52 4.30 -14.54
CA GLU A 76 3.31 4.50 -13.73
C GLU A 76 2.44 3.24 -13.66
N PRO A 77 1.75 2.99 -12.53
CA PRO A 77 0.93 1.81 -12.35
C PRO A 77 -0.32 1.85 -13.26
N GLU A 78 -0.73 0.68 -13.76
CA GLU A 78 -1.92 0.54 -14.62
C GLU A 78 -3.23 0.61 -13.82
N ARG A 79 -3.14 0.22 -12.54
CA ARG A 79 -4.25 0.25 -11.56
C ARG A 79 -3.75 0.67 -10.20
N CYS A 80 -4.58 1.42 -9.49
CA CYS A 80 -4.35 1.80 -8.10
C CYS A 80 -5.56 1.39 -7.26
N ASN A 81 -5.37 0.55 -6.25
CA ASN A 81 -6.36 0.29 -5.21
C ASN A 81 -5.96 1.04 -3.96
N VAL A 82 -6.93 1.63 -3.27
CA VAL A 82 -6.70 2.35 -2.02
C VAL A 82 -7.79 1.97 -1.02
N LYS A 83 -7.38 1.69 0.21
CA LYS A 83 -8.28 1.34 1.31
C LYS A 83 -7.95 2.19 2.52
N VAL A 84 -8.96 2.79 3.15
CA VAL A 84 -8.80 3.38 4.48
C VAL A 84 -8.82 2.26 5.52
N GLU A 85 -7.73 2.12 6.26
CA GLU A 85 -7.60 1.09 7.31
C GLU A 85 -8.08 1.59 8.68
N GLY A 86 -8.10 2.91 8.88
CA GLY A 86 -8.62 3.49 10.09
C GLY A 86 -8.44 5.00 10.15
N ILE A 87 -9.37 5.66 10.84
CA ILE A 87 -9.38 7.10 11.07
C ILE A 87 -9.26 7.34 12.57
N LYS A 88 -8.26 8.13 12.96
CA LYS A 88 -8.02 8.54 14.36
C LYS A 88 -8.16 10.04 14.47
N ILE A 89 -9.03 10.49 15.36
CA ILE A 89 -9.27 11.91 15.62
C ILE A 89 -8.64 12.23 16.97
N ASN A 90 -7.72 13.19 16.99
CA ASN A 90 -7.16 13.79 18.20
C ASN A 90 -7.67 15.24 18.30
N SER A 91 -7.45 15.87 19.47
CA SER A 91 -7.90 17.25 19.75
C SER A 91 -7.53 18.27 18.68
N ASN A 92 -6.39 18.10 18.00
CA ASN A 92 -5.92 19.04 16.97
C ASN A 92 -5.41 18.37 15.67
N SER A 93 -5.76 17.11 15.42
CA SER A 93 -5.32 16.43 14.19
C SER A 93 -6.21 15.26 13.83
N VAL A 94 -6.39 15.03 12.54
CA VAL A 94 -6.98 13.79 12.01
C VAL A 94 -5.88 12.98 11.33
N THR A 95 -5.76 11.71 11.71
CA THR A 95 -4.83 10.75 11.08
C THR A 95 -5.65 9.69 10.35
N ILE A 96 -5.39 9.52 9.06
CA ILE A 96 -6.05 8.53 8.20
C ILE A 96 -4.98 7.54 7.75
N ASN A 97 -5.12 6.28 8.18
CA ASN A 97 -4.24 5.21 7.74
C ASN A 97 -4.76 4.66 6.41
N ILE A 98 -3.89 4.64 5.42
CA ILE A 98 -4.21 4.21 4.07
C ILE A 98 -3.32 3.03 3.70
N ARG A 99 -3.91 2.00 3.07
CA ARG A 99 -3.19 0.99 2.30
C ARG A 99 -3.41 1.25 0.82
N ALA A 100 -2.34 1.57 0.10
CA ALA A 100 -2.34 1.65 -1.35
C ALA A 100 -1.72 0.37 -1.95
N MET A 101 -2.30 -0.11 -3.04
CA MET A 101 -1.81 -1.24 -3.83
C MET A 101 -1.74 -0.82 -5.30
N PHE A 102 -0.54 -0.91 -5.87
CA PHE A 102 -0.25 -0.45 -7.22
C PHE A 102 0.03 -1.65 -8.12
N ALA A 103 -0.67 -1.76 -9.24
CA ALA A 103 -0.41 -2.76 -10.27
C ALA A 103 0.60 -2.21 -11.27
N PHE A 104 1.85 -2.64 -11.19
CA PHE A 104 2.90 -2.24 -12.12
C PHE A 104 3.12 -3.31 -13.19
N ARG A 105 3.21 -2.88 -14.45
CA ARG A 105 3.72 -3.75 -15.52
C ARG A 105 5.25 -3.68 -15.53
N CYS A 106 5.89 -4.84 -15.36
CA CYS A 106 7.34 -4.94 -15.47
C CYS A 106 7.78 -4.79 -16.93
N LEU A 107 8.72 -3.88 -17.19
CA LEU A 107 9.28 -3.63 -18.53
C LEU A 107 10.16 -4.78 -19.04
N PHE A 108 10.54 -5.70 -18.17
CA PHE A 108 11.36 -6.86 -18.50
C PHE A 108 10.54 -8.15 -18.68
N ILE A 109 9.22 -8.09 -18.54
CA ILE A 109 8.35 -9.24 -18.79
C ILE A 109 7.81 -9.16 -20.21
N SER A 110 8.08 -10.20 -21.01
CA SER A 110 7.59 -10.33 -22.37
C SER A 110 6.09 -10.67 -22.42
N ASN A 111 5.50 -10.63 -23.61
CA ASN A 111 4.10 -11.02 -23.83
C ASN A 111 3.85 -12.49 -23.46
N GLU A 112 4.86 -13.33 -23.64
CA GLU A 112 4.89 -14.76 -23.29
C GLU A 112 5.14 -14.99 -21.78
N LYS A 113 5.16 -13.91 -20.99
CA LYS A 113 5.38 -13.89 -19.54
C LYS A 113 6.79 -14.35 -19.12
N VAL A 114 7.77 -14.09 -19.96
CA VAL A 114 9.17 -14.41 -19.69
C VAL A 114 9.90 -13.17 -19.18
N CYS A 115 10.56 -13.28 -18.03
CA CYS A 115 11.37 -12.19 -17.47
C CYS A 115 12.78 -12.21 -18.09
N THR A 116 13.11 -11.22 -18.91
CA THR A 116 14.37 -11.16 -19.67
C THR A 116 15.60 -10.88 -18.82
N ILE A 117 15.42 -10.46 -17.57
CA ILE A 117 16.49 -10.29 -16.58
C ILE A 117 16.49 -11.40 -15.53
N HIS A 118 15.82 -12.52 -15.79
CA HIS A 118 15.85 -13.67 -14.90
C HIS A 118 17.22 -14.37 -15.00
N PRO A 119 17.85 -14.77 -13.87
CA PRO A 119 19.17 -15.41 -13.89
C PRO A 119 19.20 -16.71 -14.71
N ALA A 120 18.05 -17.39 -14.84
CA ALA A 120 17.90 -18.56 -15.71
C ALA A 120 18.11 -18.27 -17.21
N LEU A 121 18.04 -16.99 -17.63
CA LEU A 121 18.28 -16.54 -19.00
C LEU A 121 19.59 -15.75 -19.16
N LEU A 122 20.30 -15.51 -18.06
CA LEU A 122 21.52 -14.70 -18.01
C LEU A 122 22.72 -15.51 -17.48
N ASP A 123 22.77 -16.81 -17.77
CA ASP A 123 23.87 -17.70 -17.33
C ASP A 123 24.16 -17.66 -15.82
N GLY A 124 23.14 -17.34 -15.00
CA GLY A 124 23.24 -17.22 -13.55
C GLY A 124 23.44 -15.80 -13.01
N ASP A 125 23.69 -14.80 -13.87
CA ASP A 125 23.81 -13.41 -13.46
C ASP A 125 22.44 -12.85 -13.01
N ASP A 126 22.34 -12.47 -11.73
CA ASP A 126 21.11 -11.91 -11.17
C ASP A 126 21.17 -10.38 -11.08
N VAL A 127 20.75 -9.72 -12.16
CA VAL A 127 20.64 -8.26 -12.23
C VAL A 127 19.29 -7.74 -11.72
N ARG A 128 18.42 -8.61 -11.20
CA ARG A 128 17.11 -8.20 -10.65
C ARG A 128 17.32 -7.45 -9.33
N PRO A 129 16.46 -6.47 -8.98
CA PRO A 129 16.51 -5.84 -7.66
C PRO A 129 16.30 -6.87 -6.55
N GLN A 130 16.84 -6.56 -5.37
CA GLN A 130 16.81 -7.41 -4.17
C GLN A 130 15.42 -8.01 -3.88
N HIS A 131 14.34 -7.23 -4.07
CA HIS A 131 12.98 -7.72 -3.86
C HIS A 131 12.62 -8.89 -4.79
N CYS A 132 12.89 -8.75 -6.09
CA CYS A 132 12.64 -9.78 -7.09
C CYS A 132 13.53 -11.00 -6.89
N GLY A 133 14.80 -10.79 -6.55
CA GLY A 133 15.76 -11.87 -6.27
C GLY A 133 15.35 -12.76 -5.09
N PHE A 134 14.68 -12.19 -4.09
CA PHE A 134 14.20 -12.96 -2.92
C PHE A 134 12.81 -13.56 -3.08
N MET A 135 12.02 -13.18 -4.08
CA MET A 135 10.69 -13.74 -4.27
C MET A 135 10.76 -15.24 -4.55
N GLY A 136 9.99 -16.02 -3.81
CA GLY A 136 10.00 -17.47 -3.95
C GLY A 136 11.23 -18.13 -3.32
N SER A 137 11.88 -17.47 -2.35
CA SER A 137 12.90 -18.14 -1.53
C SER A 137 12.26 -19.33 -0.82
N PRO A 138 12.76 -20.58 -0.98
CA PRO A 138 12.15 -21.76 -0.38
C PRO A 138 12.07 -21.71 1.15
N ASN A 139 12.97 -20.95 1.76
CA ASN A 139 13.06 -20.75 3.21
C ASN A 139 12.28 -19.52 3.70
N ALA A 140 11.54 -18.83 2.82
CA ALA A 140 10.72 -17.69 3.24
C ALA A 140 9.53 -18.19 4.06
N VAL A 141 9.43 -17.70 5.30
CA VAL A 141 8.30 -17.99 6.18
C VAL A 141 7.04 -17.25 5.70
N GLN A 142 5.88 -17.81 6.03
CA GLN A 142 4.60 -17.13 5.81
C GLN A 142 4.64 -15.74 6.46
N GLU A 143 4.15 -14.73 5.73
CA GLU A 143 4.20 -13.31 6.13
C GLU A 143 5.62 -12.67 6.14
N GLY A 144 6.65 -13.46 5.84
CA GLY A 144 8.03 -12.99 5.65
C GLY A 144 8.29 -12.37 4.28
N LYS A 145 9.41 -11.65 4.16
CA LYS A 145 9.87 -11.11 2.87
C LYS A 145 10.18 -12.25 1.90
N GLY A 146 9.73 -12.12 0.66
CA GLY A 146 9.99 -13.11 -0.39
C GLY A 146 9.10 -14.35 -0.31
N TYR A 147 8.13 -14.41 0.61
CA TYR A 147 7.17 -15.50 0.69
C TYR A 147 6.38 -15.64 -0.62
N CYS A 148 6.30 -16.87 -1.13
CA CYS A 148 5.48 -17.21 -2.28
C CYS A 148 4.67 -18.46 -1.97
N ARG A 149 3.34 -18.36 -2.01
CA ARG A 149 2.43 -19.49 -1.75
C ARG A 149 2.69 -20.66 -2.69
N ILE A 150 3.01 -20.39 -3.95
CA ILE A 150 3.26 -21.41 -4.97
C ILE A 150 4.54 -22.19 -4.65
N ILE A 151 5.62 -21.49 -4.28
CA ILE A 151 6.88 -22.14 -3.88
C ILE A 151 6.72 -22.86 -2.54
N HIS A 152 5.99 -22.29 -1.59
CA HIS A 152 5.69 -22.96 -0.32
C HIS A 152 4.91 -24.25 -0.55
N ALA A 153 3.87 -24.22 -1.40
CA ALA A 153 3.15 -25.42 -1.80
C ALA A 153 4.11 -26.43 -2.45
N ALA A 154 4.98 -26.00 -3.35
CA ALA A 154 5.96 -26.86 -3.99
C ALA A 154 6.96 -27.50 -3.02
N ALA A 155 7.41 -26.77 -2.01
CA ALA A 155 8.38 -27.23 -1.02
C ALA A 155 7.79 -28.26 -0.04
N GLY A 156 6.46 -28.28 0.15
CA GLY A 156 5.76 -29.21 1.02
C GLY A 156 5.43 -30.59 0.41
N ILE A 157 5.76 -30.83 -0.87
CA ILE A 157 5.30 -32.02 -1.60
C ILE A 157 6.30 -33.18 -1.49
N SER A 158 5.80 -34.35 -1.09
CA SER A 158 6.42 -35.64 -1.40
C SER A 158 6.01 -36.07 -2.83
N SER A 159 6.82 -35.74 -3.84
CA SER A 159 6.82 -36.13 -5.27
C SER A 159 5.52 -36.35 -6.10
N ASN A 160 4.31 -36.41 -5.53
CA ASN A 160 3.07 -36.87 -6.20
C ASN A 160 1.88 -35.91 -6.09
N ASP A 161 2.01 -34.74 -5.45
CA ASP A 161 0.88 -33.80 -5.25
C ASP A 161 1.01 -32.55 -6.13
N SER A 162 0.86 -32.72 -7.44
CA SER A 162 0.83 -31.61 -8.41
C SER A 162 -0.39 -30.68 -8.21
N ASP A 163 -1.41 -31.14 -7.49
CA ASP A 163 -2.67 -30.41 -7.31
C ASP A 163 -2.53 -29.24 -6.34
N ALA A 164 -1.66 -29.36 -5.33
CA ALA A 164 -1.36 -28.27 -4.40
C ALA A 164 -0.73 -27.05 -5.09
N VAL A 165 0.23 -27.25 -6.00
CA VAL A 165 0.88 -26.17 -6.76
C VAL A 165 -0.13 -25.49 -7.68
N ASN A 166 -0.93 -26.27 -8.41
CA ASN A 166 -1.96 -25.75 -9.30
C ASN A 166 -3.01 -24.94 -8.55
N SER A 167 -3.46 -25.44 -7.39
CA SER A 167 -4.39 -24.72 -6.51
C SER A 167 -3.80 -23.39 -6.03
N ALA A 168 -2.52 -23.38 -5.62
CA ALA A 168 -1.84 -22.14 -5.23
C ALA A 168 -1.74 -21.15 -6.39
N ILE A 169 -1.45 -21.61 -7.61
CA ILE A 169 -1.42 -20.76 -8.81
C ILE A 169 -2.79 -20.13 -9.08
N ILE A 170 -3.87 -20.92 -8.99
CA ILE A 170 -5.25 -20.43 -9.19
C ILE A 170 -5.60 -19.36 -8.15
N ILE A 171 -5.30 -19.61 -6.87
CA ILE A 171 -5.56 -18.65 -5.79
C ILE A 171 -4.86 -17.31 -6.04
N GLU A 172 -3.56 -17.34 -6.36
CA GLU A 172 -2.79 -16.12 -6.61
C GLU A 172 -3.27 -15.39 -7.87
N ARG A 173 -3.61 -16.13 -8.94
CA ARG A 173 -4.20 -15.56 -10.16
C ARG A 173 -5.52 -14.86 -9.85
N ASP A 174 -6.46 -15.56 -9.24
CA ASP A 174 -7.82 -15.04 -9.03
C ASP A 174 -7.81 -13.85 -8.06
N ALA A 175 -6.92 -13.87 -7.05
CA ALA A 175 -6.69 -12.72 -6.19
C ALA A 175 -6.14 -11.51 -6.95
N SER A 176 -5.12 -11.72 -7.80
CA SER A 176 -4.51 -10.68 -8.62
C SER A 176 -5.52 -10.08 -9.61
N GLU A 177 -6.23 -10.91 -10.36
CA GLU A 177 -7.23 -10.48 -11.35
C GLU A 177 -8.37 -9.69 -10.69
N ARG A 178 -8.87 -10.16 -9.54
CA ARG A 178 -9.88 -9.41 -8.78
C ARG A 178 -9.37 -8.04 -8.35
N CYS A 179 -8.17 -7.96 -7.77
CA CYS A 179 -7.58 -6.69 -7.35
C CYS A 179 -7.34 -5.77 -8.56
N PHE A 180 -6.96 -6.31 -9.70
CA PHE A 180 -6.76 -5.52 -10.92
C PHE A 180 -8.08 -4.96 -11.45
N ASN A 181 -9.12 -5.79 -11.53
CA ASN A 181 -10.43 -5.40 -12.06
C ASN A 181 -11.19 -4.44 -11.16
N GLN A 182 -10.95 -4.50 -9.84
CA GLN A 182 -11.53 -3.56 -8.86
C GLN A 182 -10.73 -2.26 -8.72
N GLY A 183 -9.51 -2.21 -9.26
CA GLY A 183 -8.63 -1.05 -9.15
C GLY A 183 -9.05 0.12 -10.01
N PHE A 184 -8.71 1.32 -9.56
CA PHE A 184 -8.95 2.55 -10.28
C PHE A 184 -7.91 2.73 -11.39
N SER A 185 -8.34 3.30 -12.54
CA SER A 185 -7.46 3.62 -13.67
C SER A 185 -6.58 4.85 -13.45
N SER A 186 -6.92 5.69 -12.46
CA SER A 186 -6.17 6.89 -12.12
C SER A 186 -6.01 7.03 -10.60
N ILE A 187 -5.00 7.79 -10.19
CA ILE A 187 -4.78 8.10 -8.76
C ILE A 187 -5.84 9.09 -8.27
N GLU A 188 -6.37 9.92 -9.16
CA GLU A 188 -7.44 10.88 -8.92
C GLU A 188 -8.73 10.16 -8.53
N ASP A 189 -9.13 9.14 -9.30
CA ASP A 189 -10.30 8.31 -9.00
C ASP A 189 -10.11 7.55 -7.68
N ALA A 190 -8.91 7.01 -7.46
CA ALA A 190 -8.57 6.35 -6.21
C ALA A 190 -8.64 7.28 -4.99
N ALA A 191 -8.20 8.53 -5.15
CA ALA A 191 -8.29 9.53 -4.11
C ALA A 191 -9.75 9.96 -3.86
N GLU A 192 -10.57 10.06 -4.90
CA GLU A 192 -12.00 10.33 -4.76
C GLU A 192 -12.70 9.26 -3.91
N ALA A 193 -12.37 7.98 -4.12
CA ALA A 193 -12.89 6.88 -3.31
C ALA A 193 -12.52 7.02 -1.82
N VAL A 194 -11.30 7.46 -1.52
CA VAL A 194 -10.87 7.76 -0.14
C VAL A 194 -11.69 8.91 0.46
N ILE A 195 -11.94 9.96 -0.32
CA ILE A 195 -12.76 11.10 0.13
C ILE A 195 -14.19 10.65 0.45
N GLU A 196 -14.79 9.83 -0.40
CA GLU A 196 -16.14 9.33 -0.16
C GLU A 196 -16.18 8.42 1.09
N GLU A 197 -15.19 7.58 1.31
CA GLU A 197 -15.10 6.76 2.52
C GLU A 197 -15.00 7.62 3.80
N ILE A 198 -14.19 8.69 3.76
CA ILE A 198 -14.08 9.66 4.87
C ILE A 198 -15.39 10.42 5.09
N ARG A 199 -16.09 10.79 4.00
CA ARG A 199 -17.39 11.46 4.08
C ARG A 199 -18.42 10.56 4.76
N LEU A 200 -18.53 9.30 4.34
CA LEU A 200 -19.42 8.31 4.94
C LEU A 200 -19.07 8.05 6.40
N TYR A 201 -17.77 7.94 6.72
CA TYR A 201 -17.32 7.84 8.11
C TYR A 201 -17.77 9.04 8.93
N SER A 202 -17.62 10.26 8.40
CA SER A 202 -17.97 11.50 9.09
C SER A 202 -19.48 11.60 9.36
N LEU A 203 -20.31 11.19 8.41
CA LEU A 203 -21.77 11.13 8.60
C LEU A 203 -22.15 10.15 9.72
N LYS A 204 -21.49 8.99 9.77
CA LYS A 204 -21.76 7.96 10.78
C LYS A 204 -21.26 8.35 12.19
N HIS A 205 -20.21 9.16 12.27
CA HIS A 205 -19.55 9.53 13.54
C HIS A 205 -19.70 11.03 13.86
N ALA A 206 -20.71 11.70 13.31
CA ALA A 206 -20.92 13.14 13.43
C ALA A 206 -20.99 13.64 14.89
N SER A 207 -21.44 12.81 15.84
CA SER A 207 -21.44 13.13 17.28
C SER A 207 -20.04 13.21 17.90
N GLN A 208 -19.06 12.51 17.33
CA GLN A 208 -17.66 12.48 17.76
C GLN A 208 -16.80 13.55 17.07
N LEU A 209 -17.34 14.17 16.02
CA LEU A 209 -16.69 15.20 15.19
C LEU A 209 -17.16 16.63 15.53
N LYS A 210 -18.04 16.79 16.53
CA LYS A 210 -18.43 18.14 16.98
C LYS A 210 -17.17 18.89 17.43
N PRO A 211 -16.96 20.14 16.95
CA PRO A 211 -16.00 21.02 17.59
C PRO A 211 -16.29 21.02 19.09
N VAL A 212 -15.27 20.87 19.93
CA VAL A 212 -15.45 21.16 21.36
C VAL A 212 -15.87 22.61 21.40
N GLU A 213 -17.15 22.87 21.72
CA GLU A 213 -17.63 24.23 21.95
C GLU A 213 -16.73 24.79 23.05
N LYS A 214 -15.90 25.76 22.67
CA LYS A 214 -15.12 26.49 23.65
C LYS A 214 -16.16 27.21 24.51
N PRO A 215 -16.26 26.92 25.81
CA PRO A 215 -17.22 27.62 26.65
C PRO A 215 -16.97 29.11 26.48
N GLU A 216 -18.03 29.90 26.25
CA GLU A 216 -17.92 31.34 26.17
C GLU A 216 -17.21 31.84 27.43
N MET A 217 -16.03 32.44 27.25
CA MET A 217 -15.33 33.04 28.38
C MET A 217 -16.16 34.22 28.86
N PRO A 218 -16.33 34.41 30.19
CA PRO A 218 -17.10 35.53 30.72
C PRO A 218 -16.63 36.84 30.11
N GLY A 219 -17.56 37.76 29.83
CA GLY A 219 -17.21 39.07 29.30
C GLY A 219 -16.20 39.77 30.22
N ARG A 220 -15.33 40.64 29.67
CA ARG A 220 -14.23 41.29 30.42
C ARG A 220 -14.67 41.92 31.77
N ASN A 221 -15.91 42.39 31.86
CA ASN A 221 -16.49 42.99 33.07
C ASN A 221 -17.43 42.08 33.87
N GLU A 222 -17.70 40.85 33.43
CA GLU A 222 -18.57 39.89 34.10
C GLU A 222 -17.88 39.21 35.30
N PRO A 223 -18.65 38.62 36.24
CA PRO A 223 -18.09 37.82 37.33
C PRO A 223 -17.20 36.68 36.81
N CYS A 224 -16.04 36.51 37.44
CA CYS A 224 -15.13 35.44 37.10
C CYS A 224 -15.69 34.09 37.52
N PHE A 225 -15.51 33.07 36.67
CA PHE A 225 -15.99 31.70 36.91
C PHE A 225 -15.39 31.00 38.15
N CYS A 226 -14.33 31.53 38.77
CA CYS A 226 -13.65 30.93 39.91
C CYS A 226 -14.34 31.17 41.27
N GLY A 227 -15.52 31.80 41.29
CA GLY A 227 -16.27 32.09 42.52
C GLY A 227 -15.70 33.20 43.40
N SER A 228 -14.64 33.89 42.96
CA SER A 228 -14.01 34.97 43.75
C SER A 228 -14.82 36.26 43.88
N GLY A 229 -15.94 36.39 43.16
CA GLY A 229 -16.73 37.63 43.06
C GLY A 229 -16.07 38.77 42.29
N LYS A 230 -14.83 38.61 41.80
CA LYS A 230 -14.11 39.63 41.02
C LYS A 230 -14.54 39.63 39.54
N LYS A 231 -14.46 40.78 38.87
CA LYS A 231 -14.63 40.88 37.40
C LYS A 231 -13.55 40.05 36.69
N TYR A 232 -13.89 39.39 35.57
CA TYR A 232 -13.01 38.48 34.83
C TYR A 232 -11.64 39.09 34.54
N LYS A 233 -11.59 40.33 34.04
CA LYS A 233 -10.34 41.09 33.76
C LYS A 233 -9.42 41.33 34.95
N LYS A 234 -9.92 41.18 36.18
CA LYS A 234 -9.16 41.38 37.41
C LYS A 234 -8.78 40.05 38.08
N CYS A 235 -9.05 38.92 37.43
CA CYS A 235 -8.81 37.59 37.95
C CYS A 235 -8.20 36.71 36.86
N HIS A 236 -8.98 35.79 36.26
CA HIS A 236 -8.48 34.87 35.24
C HIS A 236 -8.40 35.46 33.81
N GLY A 237 -8.82 36.72 33.63
CA GLY A 237 -8.71 37.45 32.37
C GLY A 237 -7.65 38.56 32.40
N GLN A 238 -6.61 38.42 33.23
CA GLN A 238 -5.43 39.29 33.22
C GLN A 238 -4.53 39.01 32.03
#